data_AF-A0A6D2JI31-F1
#
_entry.id   AF-A0A6D2JI31-F1
#
_cell.length_a   1.000
_cell.length_b   1.000
_cell.length_c   1.000
_cell.angle_alpha   90.00
_cell.angle_beta   90.00
_cell.angle_gamma   90.00
#
_symmetry.space_group_name_H-M   'P 1'
#
loop_
_entity.id
_entity.type
_entity.pdbx_description
1 polymer ?
#
loop_
_entity_poly.entity_id
_entity_poly.type
_entity_poly.pdbx_seq_one_letter_code
_entity_poly.pdbx_strand_id
1 'polypeptide(L)'
;MNAGSKSFESDNRAYWLGRNHRILDWLLYERSSIICLQAKELEKRLGYLSYKLGRTNNRGDGLTAVQKDYFRVLNLRDLLFNDCGDRVAQLLHVELVPPYSQYDAHQQVLIVNTHLLFPHDSTLSIVRLQQVYKILQYVESYQKEVNLSPMPIILCGDWNGRKRGHVYKFLWSQEFVSSYDTAHRYTDSDAHKWVSHRNHRGNISMALPQPH
;
A
#
# COMPACT_ATOMS: atom_id res chain seq x y z
N MET A 1 26.14 28.88 20.52
CA MET A 1 25.49 27.56 20.69
C MET A 1 25.26 26.99 19.30
N ASN A 2 26.01 25.95 18.93
CA ASN A 2 25.89 25.31 17.61
C ASN A 2 24.53 24.59 17.51
N ALA A 3 23.69 25.02 16.58
CA ALA A 3 22.56 24.23 16.12
C ALA A 3 23.13 23.01 15.38
N GLY A 4 23.19 21.87 16.07
CA GLY A 4 23.60 20.61 15.46
C GLY A 4 22.71 20.32 14.25
N SER A 5 23.30 20.27 13.06
CA SER A 5 22.60 19.83 11.85
C SER A 5 22.09 18.41 12.12
N LYS A 6 20.77 18.23 12.19
CA LYS A 6 20.17 16.90 12.21
C LYS A 6 20.48 16.24 10.86
N SER A 7 21.49 15.36 10.80
CA SER A 7 21.65 14.48 9.64
C SER A 7 20.62 13.36 9.74
N PHE A 8 19.77 13.24 8.73
CA PHE A 8 18.84 12.13 8.64
C PHE A 8 19.57 10.92 8.04
N GLU A 9 19.15 9.71 8.39
CA GLU A 9 19.70 8.48 7.81
C GLU A 9 19.58 8.47 6.28
N SER A 10 18.53 9.09 5.73
CA SER A 10 18.33 9.30 4.29
C SER A 10 19.42 10.14 3.63
N ASP A 11 20.15 10.95 4.39
CA ASP A 11 21.20 11.83 3.87
C ASP A 11 22.50 11.04 3.64
N ASN A 12 22.60 9.81 4.17
CA ASN A 12 23.70 8.90 3.89
C ASN A 12 23.23 7.71 3.04
N ARG A 13 23.61 7.75 1.76
CA ARG A 13 23.27 6.74 0.76
C ARG A 13 23.65 5.32 1.18
N ALA A 14 24.80 5.12 1.81
CA ALA A 14 25.27 3.79 2.20
C ALA A 14 24.40 3.19 3.32
N TYR A 15 24.06 3.99 4.34
CA TYR A 15 23.16 3.55 5.40
C TYR A 15 21.75 3.28 4.86
N TRP A 16 21.23 4.18 4.01
CA TRP A 16 19.92 4.00 3.39
C TRP A 16 19.84 2.72 2.55
N LEU A 17 20.84 2.46 1.71
CA LEU A 17 20.95 1.23 0.91
C LEU A 17 21.04 0.00 1.81
N GLY A 18 21.89 0.03 2.84
CA GLY A 18 22.06 -1.07 3.79
C GLY A 18 20.76 -1.42 4.52
N ARG A 19 19.99 -0.42 4.97
CA ARG A 19 18.67 -0.65 5.59
C ARG A 19 17.68 -1.22 4.59
N ASN A 20 17.62 -0.68 3.37
CA ASN A 20 16.72 -1.20 2.34
C ASN A 20 17.02 -2.66 2.02
N HIS A 21 18.28 -3.05 1.83
CA HIS A 21 18.65 -4.45 1.61
C HIS A 21 18.16 -5.35 2.74
N ARG A 22 18.36 -4.96 4.01
CA ARG A 22 17.89 -5.74 5.17
C ARG A 22 16.36 -5.90 5.21
N ILE A 23 15.61 -4.83 4.89
CA ILE A 23 14.14 -4.90 4.81
C ILE A 23 13.71 -5.90 3.74
N LEU A 24 14.34 -5.83 2.57
CA LEU A 24 14.01 -6.70 1.46
C LEU A 24 14.40 -8.16 1.72
N ASP A 25 15.54 -8.41 2.34
CA ASP A 25 15.97 -9.74 2.72
C ASP A 25 15.02 -10.36 3.74
N TRP A 26 14.50 -9.55 4.67
CA TRP A 26 13.48 -9.99 5.61
C TRP A 26 12.16 -10.33 4.92
N LEU A 27 11.68 -9.49 4.00
CA LEU A 27 10.45 -9.77 3.22
C LEU A 27 10.57 -11.04 2.37
N LEU A 28 11.75 -11.31 1.81
CA LEU A 28 12.02 -12.54 1.08
C LEU A 28 12.12 -13.75 2.00
N TYR A 29 12.73 -13.60 3.18
CA TYR A 29 12.83 -14.65 4.19
C TYR A 29 11.45 -15.08 4.68
N GLU A 30 10.55 -14.12 4.93
CA GLU A 30 9.15 -14.36 5.30
C GLU A 30 8.32 -14.94 4.14
N ARG A 31 8.87 -14.99 2.91
CA ARG A 31 8.22 -15.54 1.69
C ARG A 31 6.84 -14.94 1.43
N SER A 32 6.71 -13.62 1.59
CA SER A 32 5.45 -12.92 1.34
C SER A 32 5.01 -13.05 -0.12
N SER A 33 3.80 -13.56 -0.39
CA SER A 33 3.32 -13.77 -1.77
C SER A 33 2.99 -12.47 -2.51
N ILE A 34 2.65 -11.42 -1.77
CA ILE A 34 2.36 -10.06 -2.26
C ILE A 34 3.17 -9.08 -1.40
N ILE A 35 3.88 -8.15 -2.04
CA ILE A 35 4.69 -7.12 -1.39
C ILE A 35 4.29 -5.76 -1.95
N CYS A 36 3.86 -4.85 -1.07
CA CYS A 36 3.49 -3.48 -1.41
C CYS A 36 4.36 -2.49 -0.62
N LEU A 37 5.21 -1.73 -1.30
CA LEU A 37 6.14 -0.78 -0.68
C LEU A 37 5.89 0.66 -1.16
N GLN A 38 6.10 1.62 -0.26
CA GLN A 38 6.02 3.06 -0.54
C GLN A 38 7.40 3.74 -0.38
N ALA A 39 8.44 3.16 -0.96
CA ALA A 39 9.77 3.76 -1.07
C ALA A 39 10.57 3.08 -2.19
N LYS A 40 11.44 3.86 -2.86
CA LYS A 40 12.11 3.46 -4.11
C LYS A 40 13.14 2.32 -3.92
N GLU A 41 13.26 1.55 -5.01
CA GLU A 41 14.30 0.57 -5.36
C GLU A 41 14.25 -0.80 -4.66
N LEU A 42 13.36 -1.67 -5.19
CA LEU A 42 13.69 -3.08 -5.32
C LEU A 42 14.49 -3.27 -6.61
N GLU A 43 15.72 -3.77 -6.53
CA GLU A 43 16.37 -4.41 -7.67
C GLU A 43 15.52 -5.60 -8.13
N LYS A 44 15.61 -6.01 -9.41
CA LYS A 44 14.90 -7.20 -9.89
C LYS A 44 15.30 -8.40 -9.03
N ARG A 45 14.41 -8.88 -8.15
CA ARG A 45 14.65 -10.05 -7.32
C ARG A 45 14.01 -11.29 -7.94
N LEU A 46 14.75 -12.39 -7.93
CA LEU A 46 14.30 -13.67 -8.48
C LEU A 46 13.01 -14.13 -7.78
N GLY A 47 12.02 -14.56 -8.56
CA GLY A 47 10.77 -15.13 -8.04
C GLY A 47 9.58 -14.17 -7.98
N TYR A 48 9.76 -12.87 -8.20
CA TYR A 48 8.68 -11.88 -8.15
C TYR A 48 8.49 -11.14 -9.47
N LEU A 49 7.23 -10.92 -9.84
CA LEU A 49 6.83 -9.94 -10.86
C LEU A 49 6.66 -8.59 -10.16
N SER A 50 7.49 -7.61 -10.53
CA SER A 50 7.58 -6.32 -9.85
C SER A 50 7.12 -5.16 -10.74
N TYR A 51 6.23 -4.33 -10.22
CA TYR A 51 5.61 -3.20 -10.91
C TYR A 51 5.87 -1.93 -10.11
N LYS A 52 6.47 -0.93 -10.78
CA LYS A 52 6.82 0.35 -10.19
C LYS A 52 5.96 1.42 -10.82
N LEU A 53 5.41 2.29 -9.98
CA LEU A 53 4.77 3.52 -10.41
C LEU A 53 5.56 4.67 -9.80
N GLY A 54 5.78 5.74 -10.55
CA GLY A 54 6.41 6.96 -10.07
C GLY A 54 5.39 8.09 -9.98
N ARG A 55 5.59 9.03 -9.04
CA ARG A 55 4.79 10.25 -8.98
C ARG A 55 5.07 11.09 -10.21
N THR A 56 4.06 11.83 -10.65
CA THR A 56 4.15 12.72 -11.81
C THR A 56 5.11 13.88 -11.63
N ASN A 57 5.52 14.18 -10.40
CA ASN A 57 6.54 15.19 -10.08
C ASN A 57 7.97 14.62 -9.97
N ASN A 58 8.26 13.49 -10.62
CA ASN A 58 9.56 12.78 -10.62
C ASN A 58 10.06 12.33 -9.23
N ARG A 59 9.21 12.38 -8.21
CA ARG A 59 9.49 11.73 -6.93
C ARG A 59 9.17 10.24 -7.06
N GLY A 60 10.00 9.39 -6.48
CA GLY A 60 9.71 7.95 -6.48
C GLY A 60 8.42 7.66 -5.70
N ASP A 61 7.68 6.64 -6.11
CA ASP A 61 6.71 5.99 -5.24
C ASP A 61 6.47 4.52 -5.64
N GLY A 62 5.48 3.92 -4.99
CA GLY A 62 4.89 2.59 -5.17
C GLY A 62 5.70 1.50 -5.87
N LEU A 63 6.02 0.44 -5.13
CA LEU A 63 6.30 -0.88 -5.71
C LEU A 63 5.21 -1.85 -5.29
N THR A 64 4.64 -2.57 -6.26
CA THR A 64 3.84 -3.78 -6.01
C THR A 64 4.57 -4.96 -6.63
N ALA A 65 4.81 -6.01 -5.86
CA ALA A 65 5.44 -7.23 -6.33
C ALA A 65 4.61 -8.46 -5.91
N VAL A 66 4.42 -9.39 -6.85
CA VAL A 66 3.68 -10.64 -6.61
C VAL A 66 4.55 -11.83 -6.97
N GLN A 67 4.46 -12.92 -6.20
CA GLN A 67 5.25 -14.12 -6.45
C GLN A 67 4.78 -14.80 -7.75
N LYS A 68 5.71 -14.97 -8.69
CA LYS A 68 5.41 -15.44 -10.06
C LYS A 68 4.81 -16.85 -10.11
N ASP A 69 5.12 -17.68 -9.12
CA ASP A 69 4.68 -19.07 -9.05
C ASP A 69 3.28 -19.19 -8.44
N TYR A 70 2.79 -18.14 -7.77
CA TYR A 70 1.47 -18.12 -7.12
C TYR A 70 0.48 -17.28 -7.91
N PHE A 71 0.93 -16.23 -8.61
CA PHE A 71 0.06 -15.28 -9.28
C PHE A 71 0.38 -15.11 -10.76
N ARG A 72 -0.68 -15.14 -11.57
CA ARG A 72 -0.68 -14.62 -12.93
C ARG A 72 -1.25 -13.22 -12.91
N VAL A 73 -0.53 -12.25 -13.49
CA VAL A 73 -1.02 -10.87 -13.60
C VAL A 73 -1.87 -10.75 -14.86
N LEU A 74 -3.14 -10.43 -14.70
CA LEU A 74 -4.11 -10.27 -15.77
C LEU A 74 -4.14 -8.85 -16.31
N ASN A 75 -4.00 -7.85 -15.43
CA ASN A 75 -3.96 -6.45 -15.81
C ASN A 75 -3.22 -5.57 -14.79
N LEU A 76 -2.78 -4.41 -15.25
CA LEU A 76 -2.12 -3.37 -14.47
C LEU A 76 -2.70 -2.02 -14.87
N ARG A 77 -3.11 -1.23 -13.88
CA ARG A 77 -3.59 0.14 -14.09
C ARG A 77 -2.90 1.11 -13.13
N ASP A 78 -2.39 2.19 -13.69
CA ASP A 78 -1.81 3.29 -12.92
C ASP A 78 -2.84 4.42 -12.79
N LEU A 79 -3.07 4.88 -11.56
CA LEU A 79 -3.99 5.96 -11.23
C LEU A 79 -3.16 7.18 -10.85
N LEU A 80 -3.29 8.27 -11.59
CA LEU A 80 -2.55 9.51 -11.36
C LEU A 80 -3.47 10.58 -10.77
N PHE A 81 -3.18 11.01 -9.55
CA PHE A 81 -3.93 12.07 -8.85
C PHE A 81 -3.27 13.44 -9.07
N ASN A 82 -3.13 13.83 -10.34
CA ASN A 82 -2.50 15.10 -10.74
C ASN A 82 -3.24 16.33 -10.19
N ASP A 83 -4.54 16.20 -10.02
CA ASP A 83 -5.40 17.23 -9.45
C ASP A 83 -5.51 17.13 -7.91
N CYS A 84 -4.77 16.20 -7.28
CA CYS A 84 -4.89 15.92 -5.86
C CYS A 84 -3.55 15.45 -5.25
N GLY A 85 -2.61 16.39 -5.12
CA GLY A 85 -1.36 16.22 -4.36
C GLY A 85 -0.25 15.44 -5.07
N ASP A 86 -0.33 15.29 -6.39
CA ASP A 86 0.59 14.51 -7.24
C ASP A 86 0.85 13.11 -6.67
N ARG A 87 -0.19 12.47 -6.14
CA ARG A 87 -0.10 11.11 -5.62
C ARG A 87 -0.53 10.12 -6.69
N VAL A 88 -0.24 8.86 -6.45
CA VAL A 88 -0.66 7.79 -7.35
C VAL A 88 -1.27 6.64 -6.56
N ALA A 89 -1.97 5.77 -7.27
CA ALA A 89 -2.24 4.42 -6.83
C ALA A 89 -1.97 3.46 -8.00
N GLN A 90 -1.66 2.21 -7.70
CA GLN A 90 -1.49 1.17 -8.70
C GLN A 90 -2.44 0.03 -8.40
N LEU A 91 -3.24 -0.36 -9.39
CA LEU A 91 -4.13 -1.51 -9.34
C LEU A 91 -3.50 -2.66 -10.15
N LEU A 92 -3.29 -3.78 -9.50
CA LEU A 92 -2.95 -5.07 -10.09
C LEU A 92 -4.18 -5.97 -10.06
N HIS A 93 -4.59 -6.46 -11.21
CA HIS A 93 -5.54 -7.55 -11.30
C HIS A 93 -4.77 -8.85 -11.45
N VAL A 94 -4.86 -9.74 -10.46
CA VAL A 94 -4.12 -11.01 -10.46
C VAL A 94 -5.04 -12.19 -10.23
N GLU A 95 -4.54 -13.34 -10.63
CA GLU A 95 -5.22 -14.62 -10.52
C GLU A 95 -4.29 -15.63 -9.86
N LEU A 96 -4.82 -16.43 -8.95
CA LEU A 96 -4.10 -17.50 -8.27
C LEU A 96 -3.82 -18.67 -9.24
N VAL A 97 -2.58 -19.11 -9.30
CA VAL A 97 -2.13 -20.24 -10.12
C VAL A 97 -2.25 -21.55 -9.33
N PRO A 98 -2.82 -22.64 -9.91
CA PRO A 98 -2.82 -23.96 -9.28
C PRO A 98 -1.39 -24.44 -8.94
N PRO A 99 -1.18 -25.27 -7.89
CA PRO A 99 -2.17 -26.07 -7.13
C PRO A 99 -2.76 -25.35 -5.91
N TYR A 100 -2.49 -24.06 -5.73
CA TYR A 100 -2.88 -23.31 -4.53
C TYR A 100 -4.37 -22.96 -4.48
N SER A 101 -5.10 -23.09 -5.59
CA SER A 101 -6.56 -23.03 -5.61
C SER A 101 -7.14 -24.40 -5.22
N GLN A 102 -7.50 -24.59 -3.95
CA GLN A 102 -8.21 -25.80 -3.48
C GLN A 102 -9.67 -25.85 -3.97
N TYR A 103 -10.19 -24.73 -4.46
CA TYR A 103 -11.51 -24.55 -5.08
C TYR A 103 -11.33 -24.14 -6.54
N ASP A 104 -12.43 -24.13 -7.31
CA ASP A 104 -12.49 -23.84 -8.75
C ASP A 104 -11.33 -22.94 -9.22
N ALA A 105 -10.59 -23.48 -10.18
CA ALA A 105 -9.48 -22.79 -10.83
C ALA A 105 -9.91 -21.37 -11.21
N HIS A 106 -9.00 -20.39 -11.11
CA HIS A 106 -9.22 -18.99 -11.51
C HIS A 106 -9.71 -18.02 -10.41
N GLN A 107 -9.37 -18.22 -9.14
CA GLN A 107 -9.59 -17.17 -8.11
C GLN A 107 -8.83 -15.89 -8.45
N GLN A 108 -9.54 -14.78 -8.60
CA GLN A 108 -9.00 -13.46 -8.94
C GLN A 108 -9.09 -12.50 -7.77
N VAL A 109 -8.15 -11.56 -7.70
CA VAL A 109 -8.09 -10.51 -6.68
C VAL A 109 -7.56 -9.22 -7.27
N LEU A 110 -8.13 -8.09 -6.83
CA LEU A 110 -7.63 -6.76 -7.16
C LEU A 110 -6.73 -6.28 -6.04
N ILE A 111 -5.47 -5.96 -6.33
CA ILE A 111 -4.50 -5.43 -5.38
C ILE A 111 -4.29 -3.96 -5.70
N VAL A 112 -4.60 -3.07 -4.77
CA VAL A 112 -4.37 -1.63 -4.92
C VAL A 112 -3.31 -1.18 -3.93
N ASN A 113 -2.23 -0.56 -4.41
CA ASN A 113 -1.20 0.03 -3.56
C ASN A 113 -1.17 1.55 -3.74
N THR A 114 -1.12 2.30 -2.64
CA THR A 114 -1.05 3.77 -2.69
C THR A 114 -0.18 4.37 -1.57
N HIS A 115 0.17 5.64 -1.74
CA HIS A 115 0.79 6.45 -0.70
C HIS A 115 0.14 7.84 -0.70
N LEU A 116 -0.79 8.05 0.23
CA LEU A 116 -1.61 9.26 0.31
C LEU A 116 -0.81 10.52 0.64
N LEU A 117 -1.45 11.69 0.59
CA LEU A 117 -0.79 12.96 0.85
C LEU A 117 -0.24 13.07 2.29
N PHE A 118 0.89 13.75 2.43
CA PHE A 118 1.59 14.08 3.68
C PHE A 118 1.58 15.62 3.84
N PRO A 119 1.59 16.20 5.05
CA PRO A 119 1.70 15.61 6.41
C PRO A 119 0.47 14.88 6.94
N HIS A 120 0.67 14.11 8.03
CA HIS A 120 -0.36 13.29 8.69
C HIS A 120 -1.40 14.09 9.50
N ASP A 121 -1.29 15.42 9.54
CA ASP A 121 -2.19 16.24 10.33
C ASP A 121 -3.59 16.35 9.69
N SER A 122 -4.55 16.83 10.48
CA SER A 122 -5.96 16.90 10.08
C SER A 122 -6.23 17.91 8.96
N THR A 123 -5.31 18.84 8.68
CA THR A 123 -5.53 19.90 7.68
C THR A 123 -5.69 19.32 6.27
N LEU A 124 -5.00 18.21 5.99
CA LEU A 124 -5.06 17.51 4.70
C LEU A 124 -5.95 16.26 4.73
N SER A 125 -6.77 16.09 5.78
CA SER A 125 -7.63 14.91 5.91
C SER A 125 -8.68 14.82 4.80
N ILE A 126 -9.24 15.97 4.37
CA ILE A 126 -10.20 16.04 3.26
C ILE A 126 -9.54 15.64 1.93
N VAL A 127 -8.33 16.13 1.66
CA VAL A 127 -7.59 15.79 0.44
C VAL A 127 -7.29 14.29 0.38
N ARG A 128 -6.88 13.70 1.52
CA ARG A 128 -6.68 12.25 1.61
C ARG A 128 -7.97 11.47 1.40
N LEU A 129 -9.09 11.95 1.93
CA LEU A 129 -10.40 11.33 1.70
C LEU A 129 -10.79 11.37 0.22
N GLN A 130 -10.55 12.50 -0.47
CA GLN A 130 -10.76 12.61 -1.91
C GLN A 130 -9.87 11.63 -2.70
N GLN A 131 -8.62 11.42 -2.29
CA GLN A 131 -7.75 10.41 -2.90
C GLN A 131 -8.33 8.99 -2.74
N VAL A 132 -8.80 8.63 -1.54
CA VAL A 132 -9.44 7.32 -1.31
C VAL A 132 -10.72 7.17 -2.13
N TYR A 133 -11.55 8.20 -2.18
CA TYR A 133 -12.77 8.18 -2.98
C TYR A 133 -12.48 7.91 -4.45
N LYS A 134 -11.48 8.59 -5.03
CA LYS A 134 -11.04 8.36 -6.41
C LYS A 134 -10.51 6.94 -6.64
N ILE A 135 -9.78 6.38 -5.67
CA ILE A 135 -9.31 4.99 -5.74
C ILE A 135 -10.50 4.03 -5.83
N LEU A 136 -11.49 4.17 -4.94
CA LEU A 136 -12.64 3.27 -4.92
C LEU A 136 -13.52 3.43 -6.18
N GLN A 137 -13.76 4.66 -6.62
CA GLN A 137 -14.46 4.91 -7.89
C GLN A 137 -13.75 4.23 -9.07
N TYR A 138 -12.41 4.31 -9.11
CA TYR A 138 -11.65 3.68 -10.17
C TYR A 138 -11.73 2.15 -10.10
N VAL A 139 -11.67 1.56 -8.90
CA VAL A 139 -11.85 0.11 -8.73
C VAL A 139 -13.23 -0.32 -9.26
N GLU A 140 -14.29 0.39 -8.89
CA GLU A 140 -15.64 0.10 -9.42
C GLU A 140 -15.73 0.26 -10.94
N SER A 141 -15.15 1.34 -11.49
CA SER A 141 -15.11 1.57 -12.93
C SER A 141 -14.35 0.46 -13.65
N TYR A 142 -13.21 0.04 -13.11
CA TYR A 142 -12.41 -1.05 -13.65
C TYR A 142 -13.21 -2.37 -13.62
N GLN A 143 -13.84 -2.71 -12.50
CA GLN A 143 -14.69 -3.91 -12.40
C GLN A 143 -15.80 -3.91 -13.46
N LYS A 144 -16.46 -2.77 -13.70
CA LYS A 144 -17.48 -2.63 -14.74
C LYS A 144 -16.90 -2.74 -16.15
N GLU A 145 -15.77 -2.09 -16.42
CA GLU A 145 -15.09 -2.09 -17.72
C GLU A 145 -14.72 -3.51 -18.18
N VAL A 146 -14.20 -4.32 -17.26
CA VAL A 146 -13.77 -5.70 -17.55
C VAL A 146 -14.80 -6.76 -17.15
N ASN A 147 -16.04 -6.33 -16.86
CA ASN A 147 -17.18 -7.19 -16.51
C ASN A 147 -16.89 -8.22 -15.41
N LEU A 148 -16.23 -7.76 -14.33
CA LEU A 148 -15.89 -8.58 -13.17
C LEU A 148 -17.10 -8.72 -12.26
N SER A 149 -17.37 -9.96 -11.82
CA SER A 149 -18.24 -10.19 -10.67
C SER A 149 -17.62 -9.57 -9.40
N PRO A 150 -18.43 -9.35 -8.34
CA PRO A 150 -17.88 -9.01 -7.03
C PRO A 150 -16.76 -9.99 -6.66
N MET A 151 -15.61 -9.44 -6.27
CA MET A 151 -14.39 -10.21 -5.99
C MET A 151 -13.59 -9.54 -4.89
N PRO A 152 -12.66 -10.26 -4.25
CA PRO A 152 -11.81 -9.70 -3.21
C PRO A 152 -10.99 -8.50 -3.71
N ILE A 153 -10.96 -7.43 -2.91
CA ILE A 153 -10.16 -6.23 -3.17
C ILE A 153 -9.20 -6.03 -2.01
N ILE A 154 -7.93 -6.05 -2.34
CA ILE A 154 -6.82 -5.91 -1.44
C ILE A 154 -6.30 -4.47 -1.49
N LEU A 155 -6.58 -3.64 -0.47
CA LEU A 155 -6.03 -2.28 -0.35
C LEU A 155 -4.77 -2.28 0.52
N CYS A 156 -3.67 -1.81 -0.04
CA CYS A 156 -2.37 -1.60 0.60
C CYS A 156 -1.97 -0.14 0.53
N GLY A 157 -1.19 0.32 1.50
CA GLY A 157 -0.54 1.62 1.38
C GLY A 157 -0.20 2.30 2.68
N ASP A 158 0.49 3.43 2.54
CA ASP A 158 0.57 4.43 3.58
C ASP A 158 -0.57 5.44 3.41
N TRP A 159 -1.56 5.34 4.31
CA TRP A 159 -2.75 6.19 4.30
C TRP A 159 -2.48 7.57 4.91
N ASN A 160 -1.29 7.77 5.49
CA ASN A 160 -0.89 8.97 6.21
C ASN A 160 -1.90 9.37 7.31
N GLY A 161 -2.75 8.45 7.79
CA GLY A 161 -3.92 8.69 8.65
C GLY A 161 -3.85 8.08 10.04
N ARG A 162 -4.94 8.22 10.79
CA ARG A 162 -5.15 7.69 12.15
C ARG A 162 -6.38 6.78 12.20
N LYS A 163 -6.46 5.82 13.14
CA LYS A 163 -7.52 4.79 13.23
C LYS A 163 -8.89 5.43 13.38
N ARG A 164 -8.93 6.51 14.15
CA ARG A 164 -10.14 7.30 14.37
C ARG A 164 -10.33 8.42 13.34
N GLY A 165 -9.48 8.49 12.32
CA GLY A 165 -9.50 9.50 11.27
C GLY A 165 -10.52 9.22 10.17
N HIS A 166 -10.80 10.24 9.36
CA HIS A 166 -11.82 10.18 8.31
C HIS A 166 -11.57 9.08 7.26
N VAL A 167 -10.31 8.87 6.86
CA VAL A 167 -9.95 7.83 5.88
C VAL A 167 -10.32 6.43 6.38
N TYR A 168 -9.95 6.09 7.62
CA TYR A 168 -10.27 4.78 8.20
C TYR A 168 -11.78 4.59 8.31
N LYS A 169 -12.49 5.58 8.87
CA LYS A 169 -13.96 5.52 9.03
C LYS A 169 -14.67 5.38 7.69
N PHE A 170 -14.17 6.05 6.66
CA PHE A 170 -14.72 5.95 5.31
C PHE A 170 -14.51 4.55 4.74
N LEU A 171 -13.29 4.01 4.75
CA LEU A 171 -13.02 2.65 4.27
C LEU A 171 -13.89 1.61 5.02
N TRP A 172 -14.02 1.74 6.34
CA TRP A 172 -14.89 0.89 7.15
C TRP A 172 -16.36 0.97 6.70
N SER A 173 -16.85 2.17 6.39
CA SER A 173 -18.22 2.36 5.86
C SER A 173 -18.42 1.80 4.46
N GLN A 174 -17.35 1.40 3.78
CA GLN A 174 -17.35 0.71 2.49
C GLN A 174 -17.04 -0.79 2.66
N GLU A 175 -17.27 -1.33 3.87
CA GLU A 175 -17.11 -2.74 4.22
C GLU A 175 -15.66 -3.27 4.19
N PHE A 176 -14.67 -2.38 4.06
CA PHE A 176 -13.27 -2.76 4.24
C PHE A 176 -12.93 -2.95 5.71
N VAL A 177 -12.21 -4.03 6.00
CA VAL A 177 -11.69 -4.34 7.33
C VAL A 177 -10.16 -4.28 7.35
N SER A 178 -9.60 -4.11 8.54
CA SER A 178 -8.16 -4.10 8.79
C SER A 178 -7.68 -5.49 9.18
N SER A 179 -6.97 -6.17 8.30
CA SER A 179 -6.32 -7.45 8.52
C SER A 179 -5.34 -7.41 9.69
N TYR A 180 -4.69 -6.27 9.94
CA TYR A 180 -3.86 -6.08 11.12
C TYR A 180 -4.69 -6.15 12.41
N ASP A 181 -5.85 -5.47 12.44
CA ASP A 181 -6.75 -5.52 13.59
C ASP A 181 -7.33 -6.92 13.77
N THR A 182 -7.71 -7.60 12.68
CA THR A 182 -8.20 -8.98 12.72
C THR A 182 -7.13 -9.94 13.27
N ALA A 183 -5.89 -9.87 12.77
CA ALA A 183 -4.80 -10.73 13.20
C ALA A 183 -4.42 -10.54 14.68
N HIS A 184 -4.51 -9.31 15.18
CA HIS A 184 -4.18 -8.98 16.58
C HIS A 184 -5.40 -8.93 17.51
N ARG A 185 -6.61 -9.18 16.97
CA ARG A 185 -7.89 -9.04 17.68
C ARG A 185 -8.07 -7.66 18.33
N TYR A 186 -7.61 -6.61 17.64
CA TYR A 186 -7.69 -5.24 18.13
C TYR A 186 -9.07 -4.65 17.91
N THR A 187 -9.51 -3.86 18.89
CA THR A 187 -10.76 -3.11 18.84
C THR A 187 -10.49 -1.61 18.67
N ASP A 188 -11.54 -0.80 18.57
CA ASP A 188 -11.41 0.67 18.58
C ASP A 188 -10.82 1.23 19.89
N SER A 189 -10.90 0.46 20.98
CA SER A 189 -10.28 0.83 22.26
C SER A 189 -8.74 0.75 22.19
N ASP A 190 -8.22 -0.10 21.30
CA ASP A 190 -6.79 -0.37 21.11
C ASP A 190 -6.11 0.59 20.12
N ALA A 191 -6.79 1.66 19.70
CA ALA A 191 -6.28 2.62 18.70
C ALA A 191 -4.92 3.24 19.07
N HIS A 192 -4.56 3.27 20.36
CA HIS A 192 -3.28 3.77 20.86
C HIS A 192 -2.15 2.73 20.80
N LYS A 193 -2.47 1.44 20.68
CA LYS A 193 -1.50 0.33 20.54
C LYS A 193 -0.98 0.21 19.10
N TRP A 194 -1.59 0.93 18.16
CA TRP A 194 -1.28 0.85 16.75
C TRP A 194 -0.39 2.01 16.28
N VAL A 195 0.85 1.67 15.93
CA VAL A 195 1.82 2.54 15.25
C VAL A 195 2.39 1.72 14.10
N SER A 196 2.05 2.02 12.83
CA SER A 196 2.65 1.27 11.71
C SER A 196 4.07 1.73 11.42
N HIS A 197 4.34 3.03 11.54
CA HIS A 197 5.68 3.60 11.48
C HIS A 197 5.70 5.01 12.09
N ARG A 198 6.91 5.56 12.26
CA ARG A 198 7.13 6.97 12.55
C ARG A 198 7.71 7.66 11.32
N ASN A 199 7.26 8.88 11.01
CA ASN A 199 7.88 9.67 9.95
C ASN A 199 9.27 10.19 10.37
N HIS A 200 9.98 10.86 9.46
CA HIS A 200 11.31 11.43 9.71
C HIS A 200 11.35 12.46 10.87
N ARG A 201 10.19 12.92 11.36
CA ARG A 201 10.06 13.83 12.52
C ARG A 201 9.63 13.11 13.81
N GLY A 202 9.41 11.79 13.76
CA GLY A 202 8.96 10.99 14.89
C GLY A 202 7.43 10.87 15.05
N ASN A 203 6.63 11.42 14.12
CA ASN A 203 5.17 11.37 14.23
C ASN A 203 4.64 10.00 13.76
N ILE A 204 3.61 9.50 14.43
CA ILE A 204 2.99 8.18 14.22
C ILE A 204 2.07 8.16 12.98
N SER A 205 2.15 7.09 12.20
CA SER A 205 1.40 6.84 10.94
C SER A 205 0.91 5.40 10.82
N MET A 206 0.03 5.12 9.84
CA MET A 206 -0.71 3.86 9.73
C MET A 206 -0.79 3.27 8.30
N ALA A 207 -0.73 1.94 8.20
CA ALA A 207 -0.96 1.15 6.99
C ALA A 207 -2.05 0.09 7.26
N LEU A 208 -3.12 0.06 6.46
CA LEU A 208 -4.19 -0.95 6.52
C LEU A 208 -3.93 -2.03 5.45
N PRO A 209 -4.16 -3.32 5.75
CA PRO A 209 -4.39 -4.31 4.70
C PRO A 209 -5.74 -5.06 4.85
N GLN A 210 -6.26 -5.52 3.72
CA GLN A 210 -7.14 -6.65 3.28
C GLN A 210 -8.45 -7.09 3.97
N PRO A 211 -9.53 -7.31 3.18
CA PRO A 211 -10.71 -8.09 3.55
C PRO A 211 -10.52 -9.62 3.33
N HIS A 212 -11.50 -10.38 3.84
CA HIS A 212 -11.63 -11.83 3.72
C HIS A 212 -11.99 -12.28 2.30
#